data_AF-A0A094CJI8-F1
#
_entry.id   AF-A0A094CJI8-F1
#
_cell.length_a   1.000
_cell.length_b   1.000
_cell.length_c   1.000
_cell.angle_alpha   90.00
_cell.angle_beta   90.00
_cell.angle_gamma   90.00
#
_symmetry.space_group_name_H-M   'P 1'
#
loop_
_entity.id
_entity.type
_entity.pdbx_description
1 polymer ?
#
loop_
_entity_poly.entity_id
_entity_poly.type
_entity_poly.pdbx_seq_one_letter_code
_entity_poly.pdbx_strand_id
1 'polypeptide(L)'
;SPSTAAAIKPLLPRFSSASTLLFTQNGLGAIEEVASLFPASEQPTYLAAIVTHGVFSTGPFSATHAGVADLKIGPVAPSTSASLSQSARWLVDTILSSEALAATEVEADELLNVTLEKLVANAVINPTWDAGYGDEGEI
;
A
#
# COMPACT_ATOMS: atom_id res chain seq x y z
N SER A 1 9.45 11.65 9.01
CA SER A 1 9.83 10.51 8.16
C SER A 1 9.87 10.95 6.70
N PRO A 2 10.81 10.45 5.85
CA PRO A 2 10.81 10.79 4.43
C PRO A 2 9.54 10.28 3.74
N SER A 3 9.01 11.02 2.76
CA SER A 3 7.87 10.59 1.94
C SER A 3 8.27 9.43 1.02
N THR A 4 7.29 8.68 0.51
CA THR A 4 7.54 7.60 -0.45
C THR A 4 8.27 8.10 -1.69
N ALA A 5 7.91 9.28 -2.20
CA ALA A 5 8.62 9.89 -3.32
C ALA A 5 10.09 10.19 -3.00
N ALA A 6 10.40 10.68 -1.78
CA ALA A 6 11.78 10.90 -1.36
C ALA A 6 12.59 9.59 -1.30
N ALA A 7 11.98 8.49 -0.85
CA ALA A 7 12.61 7.18 -0.80
C ALA A 7 12.81 6.55 -2.19
N ILE A 8 11.93 6.85 -3.15
CA ILE A 8 11.99 6.31 -4.52
C ILE A 8 12.98 7.08 -5.40
N LYS A 9 13.23 8.38 -5.16
CA LYS A 9 14.13 9.21 -5.97
C LYS A 9 15.50 8.57 -6.30
N PRO A 10 16.24 7.98 -5.35
CA PRO A 10 17.53 7.33 -5.65
C PRO A 10 17.42 6.09 -6.54
N LEU A 11 16.22 5.50 -6.64
CA LEU A 11 15.94 4.29 -7.40
C LEU A 11 15.39 4.56 -8.80
N LEU A 12 15.02 5.81 -9.12
CA LEU A 12 14.46 6.19 -10.43
C LEU A 12 15.23 5.63 -11.63
N PRO A 13 16.59 5.64 -11.67
CA PRO A 13 17.34 5.09 -12.80
C PRO A 13 17.17 3.58 -13.03
N ARG A 14 16.56 2.86 -12.09
CA ARG A 14 16.32 1.40 -12.17
C ARG A 14 14.90 1.06 -12.62
N PHE A 15 14.04 2.06 -12.75
CA PHE A 15 12.66 1.87 -13.17
C PHE A 15 12.48 2.17 -14.66
N SER A 16 11.47 1.54 -15.24
CA SER A 16 11.04 1.74 -16.63
C SER A 16 9.54 1.46 -16.72
N SER A 17 8.95 1.65 -17.89
CA SER A 17 7.55 1.27 -18.14
C SER A 17 7.27 -0.23 -17.97
N ALA A 18 8.30 -1.09 -17.98
CA ALA A 18 8.18 -2.52 -17.70
C ALA A 18 8.21 -2.87 -16.19
N SER A 19 8.52 -1.88 -15.35
CA SER A 19 8.55 -2.06 -13.90
C SER A 19 7.14 -2.15 -13.30
N THR A 20 7.02 -2.88 -12.20
CA THR A 20 5.81 -2.92 -11.38
C THR A 20 6.15 -2.40 -9.99
N LEU A 21 5.34 -1.46 -9.49
CA LEU A 21 5.45 -0.91 -8.16
C LEU A 21 4.21 -1.32 -7.35
N LEU A 22 4.44 -2.04 -6.25
CA LEU A 22 3.39 -2.40 -5.29
C LEU A 22 3.49 -1.51 -4.06
N PHE A 23 2.39 -0.82 -3.76
CA PHE A 23 2.27 0.06 -2.61
C PHE A 23 1.50 -0.66 -1.50
N THR A 24 2.09 -0.75 -0.30
CA THR A 24 1.49 -1.43 0.88
C THR A 24 1.20 -0.47 2.03
N GLN A 25 1.46 0.82 1.84
CA GLN A 25 1.26 1.85 2.85
C GLN A 25 -0.19 2.30 2.92
N ASN A 26 -0.62 2.70 4.12
CA ASN A 26 -1.93 3.30 4.33
C ASN A 26 -1.99 4.74 3.79
N GLY A 27 -3.18 5.16 3.37
CA GLY A 27 -3.46 6.53 2.94
C GLY A 27 -3.53 6.71 1.42
N LEU A 28 -3.89 7.92 1.00
CA LEU A 28 -4.00 8.34 -0.40
C LEU A 28 -2.91 9.37 -0.74
N GLY A 29 -2.55 9.48 -2.02
CA GLY A 29 -1.67 10.55 -2.53
C GLY A 29 -0.23 10.13 -2.80
N ALA A 30 0.25 9.04 -2.18
CA ALA A 30 1.64 8.64 -2.36
C ALA A 30 1.91 8.01 -3.73
N ILE A 31 0.92 7.36 -4.34
CA ILE A 31 1.05 6.81 -5.70
C ILE A 31 1.13 7.96 -6.70
N GLU A 32 0.30 8.99 -6.53
CA GLU A 32 0.27 10.19 -7.36
C GLU A 32 1.56 11.01 -7.21
N GLU A 33 2.07 11.15 -5.99
CA GLU A 33 3.36 11.81 -5.72
C GLU A 33 4.49 11.07 -6.45
N VAL A 34 4.50 9.73 -6.41
CA VAL A 34 5.50 8.92 -7.11
C VAL A 34 5.32 8.96 -8.62
N ALA A 35 4.08 8.87 -9.11
CA ALA A 35 3.77 8.93 -10.53
C ALA A 35 4.19 10.27 -11.15
N SER A 36 4.17 11.36 -10.36
CA SER A 36 4.65 12.68 -10.80
C SER A 36 6.16 12.73 -11.04
N LEU A 37 6.93 11.75 -10.54
CA LEU A 37 8.37 11.63 -10.79
C LEU A 37 8.68 10.98 -12.15
N PHE A 38 7.70 10.33 -12.79
CA PHE A 38 7.88 9.62 -14.04
C PHE A 38 7.27 10.41 -15.21
N PRO A 39 7.95 10.47 -16.37
CA PRO A 39 7.31 10.90 -17.61
C PRO A 39 6.09 10.03 -17.95
N ALA A 40 5.07 10.61 -18.60
CA ALA A 40 3.87 9.88 -18.99
C ALA A 40 4.14 8.64 -19.87
N SER A 41 5.22 8.66 -20.66
CA SER A 41 5.66 7.55 -21.52
C SER A 41 6.43 6.44 -20.79
N GLU A 42 6.86 6.68 -19.56
CA GLU A 42 7.70 5.77 -18.76
C GLU A 42 7.01 5.31 -17.47
N GLN A 43 5.69 5.49 -17.40
CA GLN A 43 4.92 5.10 -16.22
C GLN A 43 5.00 3.59 -15.99
N PRO A 44 5.42 3.14 -14.79
CA PRO A 44 5.36 1.74 -14.40
C PRO A 44 3.92 1.27 -14.18
N THR A 45 3.74 -0.04 -14.00
CA THR A 45 2.47 -0.60 -13.52
C THR A 45 2.34 -0.35 -12.03
N TYR A 46 1.21 0.25 -11.61
CA TYR A 46 0.92 0.54 -10.21
C TYR A 46 -0.07 -0.48 -9.64
N LEU A 47 0.36 -1.19 -8.60
CA LEU A 47 -0.47 -2.05 -7.77
C LEU A 47 -0.54 -1.44 -6.37
N ALA A 48 -1.65 -1.67 -5.68
CA ALA A 48 -1.75 -1.40 -4.26
C ALA A 48 -2.24 -2.64 -3.51
N ALA A 49 -1.78 -2.78 -2.28
CA ALA A 49 -2.20 -3.79 -1.34
C ALA A 49 -2.64 -3.14 -0.04
N ILE A 50 -3.83 -3.52 0.39
CA ILE A 50 -4.42 -3.09 1.64
C ILE A 50 -4.26 -4.23 2.63
N VAL A 51 -3.46 -3.97 3.66
CA VAL A 51 -3.10 -4.96 4.67
C VAL A 51 -3.91 -4.70 5.94
N THR A 52 -4.73 -5.65 6.40
CA THR A 52 -5.46 -5.54 7.68
C THR A 52 -4.80 -6.31 8.83
N HIS A 53 -3.73 -7.11 8.57
CA HIS A 53 -3.02 -7.76 9.65
C HIS A 53 -2.25 -6.77 10.52
N GLY A 54 -2.28 -7.01 11.83
CA GLY A 54 -1.34 -6.41 12.76
C GLY A 54 -0.04 -7.20 12.75
N VAL A 55 1.06 -6.59 12.32
CA VAL A 55 2.41 -7.10 12.58
C VAL A 55 3.16 -6.03 13.35
N PHE A 56 3.73 -6.40 14.49
CA PHE A 56 4.59 -5.49 15.24
C PHE A 56 6.01 -6.04 15.29
N SER A 57 6.98 -5.13 15.11
CA SER A 57 8.39 -5.46 15.25
C SER A 57 8.71 -5.74 16.72
N THR A 58 9.37 -6.86 16.98
CA THR A 58 9.88 -7.25 18.29
C THR A 58 11.40 -7.06 18.40
N GLY A 59 12.05 -6.63 17.32
CA GLY A 59 13.48 -6.37 17.24
C GLY A 59 13.99 -6.37 15.79
N PRO A 60 15.29 -6.13 15.55
CA PRO A 60 15.87 -6.24 14.22
C PRO A 60 15.63 -7.64 13.64
N PHE A 61 15.03 -7.70 12.44
CA PHE A 61 14.65 -8.94 11.75
C PHE A 61 13.69 -9.84 12.56
N SER A 62 12.94 -9.28 13.51
CA SER A 62 11.99 -10.00 14.34
C SER A 62 10.65 -9.27 14.34
N ALA A 63 9.58 -10.00 14.00
CA ALA A 63 8.23 -9.46 14.02
C ALA A 63 7.25 -10.52 14.52
N THR A 64 6.24 -10.09 15.27
CA THR A 64 5.16 -10.94 15.74
C THR A 64 3.89 -10.62 14.94
N HIS A 65 3.28 -11.67 14.40
CA HIS A 65 1.98 -11.59 13.76
C HIS A 65 0.89 -11.57 14.84
N ALA A 66 0.17 -10.45 14.94
CA ALA A 66 -0.70 -10.11 16.06
C ALA A 66 -2.19 -10.20 15.74
N GLY A 67 -2.56 -10.56 14.51
CA GLY A 67 -3.94 -10.59 14.06
C GLY A 67 -4.18 -11.61 12.95
N VAL A 68 -5.44 -11.73 12.55
CA VAL A 68 -5.80 -12.52 11.38
C VAL A 68 -5.34 -11.79 10.12
N ALA A 69 -4.74 -12.53 9.18
CA ALA A 69 -4.33 -11.97 7.90
C ALA A 69 -5.51 -11.85 6.95
N ASP A 70 -5.62 -10.67 6.33
CA ASP A 70 -6.42 -10.43 5.14
C ASP A 70 -5.71 -9.31 4.35
N LEU A 71 -5.33 -9.62 3.12
CA LEU A 71 -4.63 -8.72 2.22
C LEU A 71 -5.42 -8.60 0.93
N LYS A 72 -5.93 -7.41 0.63
CA LYS A 72 -6.54 -7.13 -0.68
C LYS A 72 -5.50 -6.51 -1.59
N ILE A 73 -5.26 -7.10 -2.76
CA ILE A 73 -4.30 -6.59 -3.74
C ILE A 73 -4.98 -6.35 -5.08
N GLY A 74 -4.63 -5.27 -5.76
CA GLY A 74 -5.20 -4.97 -7.08
C GLY A 74 -4.49 -3.84 -7.81
N PRO A 75 -4.86 -3.60 -9.08
CA PRO A 75 -4.42 -2.43 -9.84
C PRO A 75 -5.01 -1.15 -9.26
N VAL A 76 -4.25 -0.05 -9.34
CA VAL A 76 -4.69 1.26 -8.79
C VAL A 76 -5.68 1.97 -9.72
N ALA A 77 -5.56 1.77 -11.03
CA ALA A 77 -6.46 2.35 -12.02
C ALA A 77 -7.19 1.22 -12.76
N PRO A 78 -8.47 1.44 -13.16
CA PRO A 78 -9.16 0.51 -14.04
C PRO A 78 -8.32 0.35 -15.30
N SER A 79 -7.84 -0.86 -15.54
CA SER A 79 -7.13 -1.15 -16.78
C SER A 79 -8.15 -1.01 -17.90
N THR A 80 -8.03 0.03 -18.72
CA THR A 80 -8.82 0.16 -19.95
C THR A 80 -8.39 -0.95 -20.90
N SER A 81 -8.93 -2.15 -20.71
CA SER A 81 -8.75 -3.35 -21.53
C SER A 81 -7.33 -3.96 -21.62
N ALA A 82 -6.33 -3.47 -20.89
CA ALA A 82 -4.99 -4.09 -20.86
C ALA A 82 -4.88 -5.06 -19.68
N SER A 83 -4.68 -6.35 -19.95
CA SER A 83 -4.29 -7.31 -18.90
C SER A 83 -3.02 -6.83 -18.20
N LEU A 84 -2.86 -7.14 -16.91
CA LEU A 84 -1.63 -6.90 -16.17
C LEU A 84 -0.41 -7.39 -16.98
N SER A 85 0.69 -6.65 -16.92
CA SER A 85 1.96 -7.09 -17.48
C SER A 85 2.39 -8.42 -16.84
N GLN A 86 3.24 -9.19 -17.52
CA GLN A 86 3.70 -10.48 -16.99
C GLN A 86 4.41 -10.34 -15.64
N SER A 87 5.18 -9.25 -15.44
CA SER A 87 5.85 -8.96 -14.17
C SER A 87 4.87 -8.62 -13.05
N ALA A 88 3.81 -7.86 -13.36
CA ALA A 88 2.76 -7.55 -12.40
C ALA A 88 1.95 -8.80 -12.02
N ARG A 89 1.56 -9.62 -13.00
CA ARG A 89 0.84 -10.88 -12.76
C ARG A 89 1.66 -11.83 -11.90
N TRP A 90 2.95 -12.00 -12.21
CA TRP A 90 3.85 -12.83 -11.40
C TRP A 90 3.90 -12.36 -9.93
N LEU A 91 3.97 -11.05 -9.70
CA LEU A 91 4.00 -10.50 -8.33
C LEU A 91 2.69 -10.77 -7.59
N VAL A 92 1.55 -10.55 -8.26
CA VAL A 92 0.22 -10.84 -7.68
C VAL A 92 0.10 -12.33 -7.36
N ASP A 93 0.42 -13.22 -8.30
CA ASP A 93 0.36 -14.67 -8.08
C ASP A 93 1.26 -15.13 -6.94
N THR A 94 2.46 -14.55 -6.83
CA THR A 94 3.38 -14.84 -5.72
C THR A 94 2.76 -14.47 -4.38
N ILE A 95 2.09 -13.32 -4.29
CA ILE A 95 1.43 -12.86 -3.06
C ILE A 95 0.21 -13.74 -2.73
N LEU A 96 -0.61 -14.07 -3.74
CA LEU A 96 -1.78 -14.95 -3.59
C LEU A 96 -1.40 -16.36 -3.15
N SER A 97 -0.24 -16.86 -3.57
CA SER A 97 0.25 -18.19 -3.16
C SER A 97 0.64 -18.28 -1.68
N SER A 98 0.76 -17.15 -0.99
CA SER A 98 1.16 -17.11 0.41
C SER A 98 -0.05 -17.26 1.33
N GLU A 99 -0.22 -18.46 1.91
CA GLU A 99 -1.28 -18.71 2.92
C GLU A 99 -1.18 -17.76 4.11
N ALA A 100 0.03 -17.38 4.52
CA ALA A 100 0.26 -16.49 5.65
C ALA A 100 -0.27 -15.06 5.41
N LEU A 101 -0.36 -14.62 4.15
CA LEU A 101 -0.90 -13.32 3.79
C LEU A 101 -2.42 -13.35 3.60
N ALA A 102 -3.00 -14.54 3.40
CA ALA A 102 -4.41 -14.75 3.09
C ALA A 102 -4.92 -13.73 2.05
N ALA A 103 -4.16 -13.59 0.97
CA ALA A 103 -4.38 -12.52 0.02
C ALA A 103 -5.55 -12.83 -0.93
N THR A 104 -6.32 -11.81 -1.27
CA THR A 104 -7.37 -11.85 -2.29
C THR A 104 -7.11 -10.75 -3.32
N GLU A 105 -7.21 -11.11 -4.60
CA GLU A 105 -7.12 -10.14 -5.68
C GLU A 105 -8.47 -9.43 -5.87
N VAL A 106 -8.44 -8.11 -6.02
CA VAL A 106 -9.61 -7.25 -6.17
C VAL A 106 -9.41 -6.27 -7.31
N GLU A 107 -10.51 -5.78 -7.87
CA GLU A 107 -10.50 -4.74 -8.91
C GLU A 107 -10.22 -3.35 -8.32
N ALA A 108 -9.85 -2.40 -9.18
CA ALA A 108 -9.44 -1.06 -8.78
C ALA A 108 -10.53 -0.29 -8.01
N ASP A 109 -11.80 -0.50 -8.35
CA ASP A 109 -12.95 0.11 -7.69
C ASP A 109 -13.16 -0.43 -6.27
N GLU A 110 -13.07 -1.74 -6.08
CA GLU A 110 -13.10 -2.36 -4.75
C GLU A 110 -11.90 -1.91 -3.91
N LEU A 111 -10.70 -1.87 -4.49
CA LEU A 111 -9.50 -1.41 -3.81
C LEU A 111 -9.62 0.05 -3.34
N LEU A 112 -10.19 0.92 -4.18
CA LEU A 112 -10.48 2.29 -3.82
C LEU A 112 -11.50 2.37 -2.68
N ASN A 113 -12.59 1.61 -2.76
CA ASN A 113 -13.63 1.58 -1.71
C ASN A 113 -13.04 1.19 -0.35
N VAL A 114 -12.27 0.10 -0.30
CA VAL A 114 -11.64 -0.36 0.95
C VAL A 114 -10.61 0.66 1.47
N THR A 115 -9.88 1.33 0.57
CA THR A 115 -8.93 2.39 0.97
C THR A 115 -9.65 3.58 1.59
N LEU A 116 -10.79 4.00 1.01
CA LEU A 116 -11.61 5.08 1.53
C LEU A 116 -12.24 4.72 2.89
N GLU A 117 -12.74 3.50 3.06
CA GLU A 117 -13.26 3.03 4.34
C GLU A 117 -12.19 3.10 5.44
N LYS A 118 -10.97 2.62 5.15
CA LYS A 118 -9.84 2.72 6.08
C LYS A 118 -9.45 4.17 6.36
N LEU A 119 -9.45 5.03 5.35
CA LEU A 119 -9.13 6.44 5.51
C LEU A 119 -10.16 7.14 6.41
N VAL A 120 -11.45 6.88 6.20
CA VAL A 120 -12.54 7.42 7.03
C VAL A 120 -12.41 6.92 8.46
N ALA A 121 -12.18 5.62 8.68
CA ALA A 121 -11.97 5.06 10.00
C ALA A 121 -10.79 5.75 10.73
N ASN A 122 -9.65 5.90 10.06
CA ASN A 122 -8.48 6.59 10.61
C ASN A 122 -8.73 8.09 10.84
N ALA A 123 -9.45 8.76 9.94
CA ALA A 123 -9.76 10.18 10.05
C ALA A 123 -10.77 10.50 11.18
N VAL A 124 -11.57 9.52 11.61
CA VAL A 124 -12.46 9.66 12.76
C VAL A 124 -11.76 9.25 14.05
N ILE A 125 -10.99 8.15 14.05
CA ILE A 125 -10.35 7.62 15.27
C ILE A 125 -9.11 8.43 15.67
N ASN A 126 -8.21 8.75 14.74
CA ASN A 126 -6.94 9.42 15.07
C ASN A 126 -7.14 10.78 15.76
N PRO A 127 -8.07 11.67 15.32
CA PRO A 127 -8.31 12.92 16.03
C PRO A 127 -8.97 12.72 17.41
N THR A 128 -9.77 11.66 17.61
CA THR A 128 -10.35 11.38 18.93
C THR A 128 -9.33 10.92 19.97
N TRP A 129 -8.21 10.32 19.52
CA TRP A 129 -7.09 9.98 20.39
C TRP A 129 -6.29 11.22 20.79
N ASP A 130 -6.02 12.12 19.85
CA ASP A 130 -5.24 13.34 20.09
C ASP A 130 -6.03 14.39 20.90
N ALA A 131 -7.37 14.37 20.81
CA ALA A 131 -8.25 15.27 21.57
C ALA A 131 -8.64 14.77 22.98
N GLY A 132 -8.33 13.51 23.33
CA GLY A 132 -8.85 12.86 24.55
C GLY A 132 -7.82 12.57 25.66
N TYR A 133 -6.51 12.61 25.37
CA TYR A 133 -5.45 12.26 26.32
C TYR A 133 -4.30 13.27 26.34
N GLY A 134 -4.64 14.55 26.14
CA GLY A 134 -3.71 15.68 26.20
C GLY A 134 -3.86 16.52 27.47
N ASP A 135 -4.20 15.93 28.61
CA ASP A 135 -3.95 16.47 29.95
C ASP A 135 -4.32 15.36 30.95
N GLU A 136 -3.35 14.81 31.67
CA GLU A 136 -3.41 14.23 33.02
C GLU A 136 -2.20 13.30 33.21
N GLY A 137 -1.13 13.82 33.83
CA GLY A 137 -0.18 12.99 34.59
C GLY A 137 1.31 13.23 34.37
N GLU A 138 1.82 14.43 34.70
CA GLU A 138 3.09 14.49 35.42
C GLU A 138 2.86 13.90 36.83
N ILE A 139 3.48 12.75 37.14
CA ILE A 139 4.26 12.44 38.35
C ILE A 139 5.13 11.21 38.13
#